data_AF-A0A931DMR2-F1
#
_entry.id   AF-A0A931DMR2-F1
#
_cell.length_a   1.000
_cell.length_b   1.000
_cell.length_c   1.000
_cell.angle_alpha   90.00
_cell.angle_beta   90.00
_cell.angle_gamma   90.00
#
_symmetry.space_group_name_H-M   'P 1'
#
loop_
_entity.id
_entity.type
_entity.pdbx_description
1 polymer ?
#
loop_
_entity_poly.entity_id
_entity_poly.type
_entity_poly.pdbx_seq_one_letter_code
_entity_poly.pdbx_strand_id
1 'polypeptide(L)'
;MRRLVVTLLLLPGLFGLSLWTGIGPADDWVNNCQVRQSYLDRLEAMEVDINRLRVQGRSEQEIARLMVPRRNEAKALVRSKMKAKDVRKLEERNRARYGNPQGPSIEWMWARHGGNWHDIVEASTESNAFYDISCIPWFDI
;
A
#
# COMPACT_ATOMS: atom_id res chain seq x y z
N MET A 1 -17.57 24.72 -53.86
CA MET A 1 -18.03 25.19 -52.53
C MET A 1 -19.22 24.36 -52.06
N ARG A 2 -19.03 23.44 -51.11
CA ARG A 2 -20.02 23.10 -50.07
C ARG A 2 -19.30 22.36 -48.95
N ARG A 3 -19.33 22.97 -47.77
CA ARG A 3 -18.72 22.53 -46.50
C ARG A 3 -19.69 21.64 -45.71
N LEU A 4 -19.15 21.04 -44.63
CA LEU A 4 -19.75 20.38 -43.45
C LEU A 4 -19.64 18.84 -43.52
N VAL A 5 -18.74 18.12 -42.82
CA VAL A 5 -18.33 18.16 -41.38
C VAL A 5 -19.59 18.22 -40.52
N VAL A 6 -20.02 17.14 -39.85
CA VAL A 6 -19.49 16.66 -38.57
C VAL A 6 -19.78 15.16 -38.42
N THR A 7 -18.72 14.36 -38.37
CA THR A 7 -18.71 13.00 -37.86
C THR A 7 -18.29 13.08 -36.40
N LEU A 8 -19.19 13.33 -35.43
CA LEU A 8 -18.82 13.28 -34.01
C LEU A 8 -20.03 13.27 -33.06
N LEU A 9 -20.81 12.20 -33.04
CA LEU A 9 -21.82 11.97 -31.98
C LEU A 9 -21.94 10.47 -31.64
N LEU A 10 -20.85 9.81 -31.25
CA LEU A 10 -20.90 8.47 -30.64
C LEU A 10 -19.80 8.26 -29.58
N LEU A 11 -19.51 9.26 -28.74
CA LEU A 11 -18.65 9.07 -27.56
C LEU A 11 -19.17 9.78 -26.29
N PRO A 12 -20.40 9.50 -25.80
CA PRO A 12 -20.65 9.54 -24.36
C PRO A 12 -20.84 8.14 -23.75
N GLY A 13 -20.77 7.07 -24.54
CA GLY A 13 -21.11 5.72 -24.09
C GLY A 13 -20.09 5.07 -23.15
N LEU A 14 -18.79 5.36 -23.30
CA LEU A 14 -17.76 4.63 -22.56
C LEU A 14 -17.47 5.17 -21.15
N PHE A 15 -17.85 6.41 -20.85
CA PHE A 15 -17.69 6.96 -19.50
C PHE A 15 -18.84 6.55 -18.57
N GLY A 16 -20.08 6.62 -19.05
CA GLY A 16 -21.27 6.31 -18.25
C GLY A 16 -21.43 4.82 -17.89
N LEU A 17 -20.94 3.91 -18.73
CA LEU A 17 -21.04 2.46 -18.49
C LEU A 17 -20.07 1.94 -17.41
N SER A 18 -18.95 2.63 -17.17
CA SER A 18 -18.00 2.27 -16.10
C SER A 18 -18.59 2.46 -14.70
N LEU A 19 -19.45 3.47 -14.54
CA LEU A 19 -20.16 3.76 -13.29
C LEU A 19 -21.30 2.77 -13.00
N TRP A 20 -21.83 2.09 -14.02
CA TRP A 20 -23.00 1.21 -13.89
C TRP A 20 -22.64 -0.28 -13.77
N THR A 21 -21.53 -0.72 -14.37
CA THR A 21 -21.17 -2.15 -14.45
C THR A 21 -20.20 -2.63 -13.37
N GLY A 22 -19.49 -1.70 -12.70
CA GLY A 22 -18.47 -2.06 -11.70
C GLY A 22 -17.28 -2.84 -12.28
N ILE A 23 -17.05 -2.76 -13.59
CA ILE A 23 -15.92 -3.37 -14.29
C ILE A 23 -15.32 -2.32 -15.24
N GLY A 24 -14.20 -1.71 -14.84
CA GLY A 24 -13.43 -0.79 -15.69
C GLY A 24 -12.48 0.12 -14.89
N PRO A 25 -11.27 0.45 -15.39
CA PRO A 25 -10.05 0.84 -14.64
C PRO A 25 -10.20 1.75 -13.41
N ALA A 26 -11.21 2.62 -13.37
CA ALA A 26 -11.55 3.42 -12.20
C ALA A 26 -11.99 2.56 -10.99
N ASP A 27 -12.58 1.39 -11.20
CA ASP A 27 -12.98 0.43 -10.17
C ASP A 27 -11.77 -0.16 -9.43
N ASP A 28 -10.73 -0.53 -10.18
CA ASP A 28 -9.47 -1.06 -9.69
C ASP A 28 -8.70 -0.01 -8.90
N TRP A 29 -8.69 1.23 -9.40
CA TRP A 29 -8.09 2.36 -8.71
C TRP A 29 -8.79 2.64 -7.37
N VAL A 30 -10.13 2.77 -7.35
CA VAL A 30 -10.90 2.98 -6.12
C VAL A 30 -10.68 1.83 -5.13
N ASN A 31 -10.72 0.58 -5.58
CA ASN A 31 -10.45 -0.58 -4.73
C ASN A 31 -9.03 -0.57 -4.15
N ASN A 32 -8.02 -0.29 -4.97
CA ASN A 32 -6.63 -0.19 -4.51
C ASN A 32 -6.47 0.94 -3.49
N CYS A 33 -7.22 2.03 -3.62
CA CYS A 33 -7.24 3.11 -2.66
C CYS A 33 -7.90 2.75 -1.34
N GLN A 34 -9.00 2.00 -1.37
CA GLN A 34 -9.60 1.46 -0.15
C GLN A 34 -8.67 0.47 0.55
N VAL A 35 -7.97 -0.37 -0.22
CA VAL A 35 -6.92 -1.27 0.30
C VAL A 35 -5.79 -0.47 0.93
N ARG A 36 -5.38 0.63 0.29
CA ARG A 36 -4.33 1.51 0.80
C ARG A 36 -4.73 2.18 2.12
N GLN A 37 -5.93 2.75 2.19
CA GLN A 37 -6.44 3.35 3.43
C GLN A 37 -6.54 2.30 4.55
N SER A 38 -7.07 1.11 4.24
CA SER A 38 -7.10 -0.02 5.20
C SER A 38 -5.72 -0.43 5.73
N TYR A 39 -4.63 -0.14 4.99
CA TYR A 39 -3.27 -0.37 5.47
C TYR A 39 -2.78 0.77 6.36
N LEU A 40 -3.08 2.03 6.01
CA LEU A 40 -2.71 3.19 6.81
C LEU A 40 -3.36 3.15 8.19
N ASP A 41 -4.65 2.82 8.28
CA ASP A 41 -5.37 2.64 9.54
C ASP A 41 -4.69 1.61 10.45
N ARG A 42 -4.07 0.58 9.86
CA ARG A 42 -3.34 -0.45 10.60
C ARG A 42 -1.99 0.05 11.11
N LEU A 43 -1.30 0.90 10.35
CA LEU A 43 -0.06 1.51 10.80
C LEU A 43 -0.32 2.46 11.96
N GLU A 44 -1.38 3.28 11.88
CA GLU A 44 -1.80 4.14 12.99
C GLU A 44 -2.12 3.33 14.26
N ALA A 45 -2.87 2.22 14.12
CA ALA A 45 -3.11 1.33 15.25
C ALA A 45 -1.82 0.70 15.82
N MET A 46 -0.82 0.42 14.96
CA MET A 46 0.48 -0.06 15.41
C MET A 46 1.28 1.01 16.16
N GLU A 47 1.18 2.29 15.79
CA GLU A 47 1.82 3.39 16.52
C GLU A 47 1.29 3.49 17.96
N VAL A 48 -0.03 3.36 18.13
CA VAL A 48 -0.66 3.30 19.47
C VAL A 48 -0.12 2.12 20.27
N ASP A 49 0.03 0.95 19.64
CA ASP A 49 0.59 -0.24 20.29
C ASP A 49 2.07 -0.09 20.65
N ILE A 50 2.88 0.55 19.80
CA ILE A 50 4.29 0.86 20.09
C ILE A 50 4.38 1.75 21.32
N ASN A 51 3.60 2.83 21.37
CA ASN A 51 3.59 3.75 22.51
C ASN A 51 3.18 3.03 23.80
N ARG A 52 2.16 2.17 23.73
CA ARG A 52 1.75 1.33 24.85
C ARG A 52 2.87 0.41 25.32
N LEU A 53 3.60 -0.24 24.41
CA LEU A 53 4.72 -1.12 24.77
C LEU A 53 5.89 -0.35 25.40
N ARG A 54 6.19 0.86 24.91
CA ARG A 54 7.18 1.76 25.52
C ARG A 54 6.80 2.13 26.95
N VAL A 55 5.54 2.51 27.19
CA VAL A 55 5.03 2.80 28.55
C VAL A 55 5.13 1.58 29.48
N GLN A 56 4.97 0.37 28.93
CA GLN A 56 5.16 -0.88 29.67
C GLN A 56 6.64 -1.22 29.95
N GLY A 57 7.58 -0.38 29.53
CA GLY A 57 9.01 -0.58 29.74
C GLY A 57 9.65 -1.62 28.83
N ARG A 58 8.99 -1.99 27.71
CA ARG A 58 9.58 -2.91 26.73
C ARG A 58 10.74 -2.25 26.00
N SER A 59 11.78 -3.02 25.73
CA SER A 59 12.92 -2.52 24.97
C SER A 59 12.58 -2.33 23.49
N GLU A 60 13.24 -1.38 22.82
CA GLU A 60 13.07 -1.15 21.38
C GLU A 60 13.35 -2.42 20.55
N GLN A 61 14.27 -3.27 21.00
CA GLN A 61 14.55 -4.55 20.34
C GLN A 61 13.34 -5.49 20.39
N GLU A 62 12.70 -5.61 21.55
CA GLU A 62 11.48 -6.43 21.68
C GLU A 62 10.34 -5.86 20.85
N ILE A 63 10.17 -4.53 20.86
CA ILE A 63 9.14 -3.86 20.06
C ILE A 63 9.41 -4.08 18.57
N ALA A 64 10.64 -3.92 18.10
CA ALA A 64 11.02 -4.16 16.70
C ALA A 64 10.72 -5.59 16.25
N ARG A 65 11.05 -6.59 17.09
CA ARG A 65 10.76 -8.01 16.83
C ARG A 65 9.26 -8.31 16.76
N LEU A 66 8.42 -7.52 17.42
CA LEU A 66 6.96 -7.62 17.32
C LEU A 66 6.42 -6.88 16.09
N MET A 67 6.91 -5.67 15.80
CA MET A 67 6.29 -4.78 14.82
C MET A 67 6.71 -5.04 13.38
N VAL A 68 7.95 -5.47 13.11
CA VAL A 68 8.38 -5.82 11.76
C VAL A 68 7.54 -6.95 11.13
N PRO A 69 7.33 -8.11 11.79
CA PRO A 69 6.45 -9.14 11.25
C PRO A 69 5.00 -8.67 11.16
N ARG A 70 4.50 -7.94 12.16
CA ARG A 70 3.12 -7.42 12.17
C ARG A 70 2.85 -6.46 11.01
N ARG A 71 3.81 -5.62 10.63
CA ARG A 71 3.73 -4.77 9.44
C ARG A 71 3.60 -5.59 8.16
N ASN A 72 4.40 -6.65 8.02
CA ASN A 72 4.37 -7.52 6.85
C ASN A 72 3.03 -8.29 6.77
N GLU A 73 2.51 -8.73 7.91
CA GLU A 73 1.17 -9.33 8.02
C GLU A 73 0.07 -8.34 7.65
N ALA A 74 0.15 -7.09 8.12
CA ALA A 74 -0.81 -6.04 7.75
C ALA A 74 -0.86 -5.84 6.23
N LYS A 75 0.29 -5.85 5.54
CA LYS A 75 0.35 -5.81 4.07
C LYS A 75 -0.33 -7.02 3.45
N ALA A 76 0.00 -8.23 3.90
CA ALA A 76 -0.56 -9.47 3.37
C ALA A 76 -2.10 -9.49 3.50
N LEU A 77 -2.60 -9.09 4.67
CA LEU A 77 -4.03 -9.07 4.95
C LEU A 77 -4.78 -8.09 4.04
N VAL A 78 -4.34 -6.84 3.91
CA VAL A 78 -5.06 -5.89 3.04
C VAL A 78 -4.98 -6.28 1.56
N ARG A 79 -3.84 -6.86 1.14
CA ARG A 79 -3.62 -7.29 -0.25
C ARG A 79 -4.47 -8.49 -0.65
N SER A 80 -5.03 -9.23 0.30
CA SER A 80 -6.01 -10.29 0.01
C SER A 80 -7.26 -9.78 -0.71
N LYS A 81 -7.53 -8.47 -0.64
CA LYS A 81 -8.64 -7.79 -1.33
C LYS A 81 -8.24 -7.24 -2.71
N MET A 82 -6.97 -7.34 -3.10
CA MET A 82 -6.50 -6.90 -4.42
C MET A 82 -6.59 -8.04 -5.45
N LYS A 83 -6.56 -7.67 -6.74
CA LYS A 83 -6.44 -8.68 -7.81
C LYS A 83 -5.12 -9.42 -7.70
N ALA A 84 -5.16 -10.75 -7.85
CA ALA A 84 -3.98 -11.61 -7.72
C ALA A 84 -2.81 -11.19 -8.64
N LYS A 85 -3.10 -10.68 -9.85
CA LYS A 85 -2.06 -10.18 -10.78
C LYS A 85 -1.25 -9.02 -10.19
N ASP A 86 -1.90 -8.14 -9.44
CA ASP A 86 -1.27 -6.93 -8.89
C ASP A 86 -0.52 -7.25 -7.60
N VAL A 87 -1.06 -8.17 -6.79
CA VAL A 87 -0.34 -8.75 -5.64
C VAL A 87 0.96 -9.40 -6.09
N ARG A 88 0.94 -10.23 -7.16
CA ARG A 88 2.16 -10.88 -7.67
C ARG A 88 3.24 -9.87 -8.08
N LYS A 89 2.87 -8.76 -8.73
CA LYS A 89 3.83 -7.70 -9.10
C LYS A 89 4.49 -7.09 -7.86
N LEU A 90 3.70 -6.82 -6.82
CA LEU A 90 4.22 -6.30 -5.55
C LEU A 90 5.14 -7.29 -4.85
N GLU A 91 4.78 -8.57 -4.84
CA GLU A 91 5.60 -9.64 -4.25
C GLU A 91 6.91 -9.87 -5.02
N GLU A 92 6.89 -9.78 -6.36
CA GLU A 92 8.08 -9.91 -7.19
C GLU A 92 9.06 -8.76 -6.93
N ARG A 93 8.56 -7.52 -6.89
CA ARG A 93 9.36 -6.36 -6.47
C ARG A 93 9.92 -6.55 -5.06
N ASN A 94 9.12 -7.04 -4.13
CA ASN A 94 9.55 -7.30 -2.75
C ASN A 94 10.63 -8.39 -2.68
N ARG A 95 10.49 -9.50 -3.43
CA ARG A 95 11.53 -10.54 -3.55
C ARG A 95 12.83 -9.98 -4.10
N ALA A 96 12.76 -9.18 -5.17
CA ALA A 96 13.95 -8.56 -5.76
C ALA A 96 14.68 -7.63 -4.79
N ARG A 97 13.95 -6.91 -3.94
CA ARG A 97 14.52 -5.93 -3.00
C ARG A 97 14.96 -6.53 -1.65
N TYR A 98 14.17 -7.45 -1.11
CA TYR A 98 14.29 -7.94 0.27
C TYR A 98 14.60 -9.43 0.37
N GLY A 99 14.52 -10.18 -0.73
CA GLY A 99 14.56 -11.66 -0.71
C GLY A 99 13.28 -12.31 -0.16
N ASN A 100 12.26 -11.52 0.18
CA ASN A 100 11.02 -12.00 0.79
C ASN A 100 9.80 -11.33 0.12
N PRO A 101 8.76 -12.09 -0.29
CA PRO A 101 7.59 -11.54 -0.98
C PRO A 101 6.76 -10.56 -0.13
N GLN A 102 6.77 -10.69 1.19
CA GLN A 102 5.94 -9.84 2.06
C GLN A 102 6.60 -8.50 2.37
N GLY A 103 7.92 -8.47 2.50
CA GLY A 103 8.66 -7.27 2.86
C GLY A 103 10.00 -7.58 3.54
N PRO A 104 10.67 -6.57 4.12
CA PRO A 104 11.93 -6.77 4.80
C PRO A 104 11.78 -7.68 6.04
N SER A 105 12.78 -8.52 6.30
CA SER A 105 12.91 -9.24 7.57
C SER A 105 13.50 -8.35 8.66
N ILE A 106 13.48 -8.82 9.91
CA ILE A 106 14.10 -8.07 11.03
C ILE A 106 15.61 -7.95 10.83
N GLU A 107 16.26 -8.96 10.26
CA GLU A 107 17.70 -8.97 9.94
C GLU A 107 18.01 -7.97 8.82
N TRP A 108 17.14 -7.88 7.80
CA TRP A 108 17.27 -6.88 6.74
C TRP A 108 17.16 -5.46 7.32
N MET A 109 16.18 -5.23 8.21
CA MET A 109 16.01 -3.94 8.89
C MET A 109 17.22 -3.62 9.78
N TRP A 110 17.73 -4.61 10.53
CA TRP A 110 18.93 -4.47 11.35
C TRP A 110 20.13 -4.00 10.54
N ALA A 111 20.41 -4.65 9.42
CA ALA A 111 21.48 -4.27 8.52
C ALA A 111 21.24 -2.88 7.90
N ARG A 112 20.00 -2.57 7.50
CA ARG A 112 19.65 -1.29 6.87
C ARG A 112 19.76 -0.07 7.79
N HIS A 113 19.48 -0.26 9.08
CA HIS A 113 19.46 0.80 10.11
C HIS A 113 20.70 0.77 11.02
N GLY A 114 21.78 0.11 10.60
CA GLY A 114 23.08 0.16 11.30
C GLY A 114 23.04 -0.38 12.73
N GLY A 115 22.12 -1.28 13.04
CA GLY A 115 21.96 -1.81 14.38
C GLY A 115 21.22 -0.91 15.37
N ASN A 116 20.46 0.08 14.88
CA ASN A 116 19.63 0.90 15.75
C ASN A 116 18.21 0.33 15.88
N TRP A 117 17.89 -0.22 17.06
CA TRP A 117 16.54 -0.77 17.31
C TRP A 117 15.45 0.29 17.29
N HIS A 118 15.74 1.51 17.75
CA HIS A 118 14.76 2.59 17.76
C HIS A 118 14.33 2.95 16.33
N ASP A 119 15.29 3.14 15.42
CA ASP A 119 14.99 3.46 14.01
C ASP A 119 14.19 2.34 13.32
N ILE A 120 14.40 1.08 13.71
CA ILE A 120 13.62 -0.05 13.18
C ILE A 120 12.17 -0.01 13.66
N VAL A 121 11.94 0.39 14.92
CA VAL A 121 10.58 0.58 15.45
C VAL A 121 9.88 1.71 14.69
N GLU A 122 10.52 2.87 14.52
CA GLU A 122 9.95 3.99 13.77
C GLU A 122 9.66 3.59 12.32
N ALA A 123 10.61 2.94 11.63
CA ALA A 123 10.43 2.46 10.27
C ALA A 123 9.34 1.37 10.11
N SER A 124 8.87 0.77 11.21
CA SER A 124 7.82 -0.26 11.17
C SER A 124 6.43 0.31 10.89
N THR A 125 6.20 1.59 11.22
CA THR A 125 4.95 2.31 10.94
C THR A 125 5.07 3.28 9.78
N GLU A 126 6.28 3.49 9.26
CA GLU A 126 6.48 4.31 8.07
C GLU A 126 5.78 3.74 6.82
N SER A 127 5.14 4.68 6.13
CA SER A 127 4.46 4.51 4.86
C SER A 127 5.24 5.21 3.74
N ASN A 128 5.11 4.71 2.51
CA ASN A 128 5.68 5.38 1.35
C ASN A 128 4.70 6.46 0.86
N ALA A 129 5.09 7.72 1.03
CA ALA A 129 4.30 8.90 0.69
C ALA A 129 3.77 8.89 -0.76
N PHE A 130 4.53 8.32 -1.71
CA PHE A 130 4.09 8.23 -3.10
C PHE A 130 2.83 7.36 -3.27
N TYR A 131 2.75 6.25 -2.52
CA TYR A 131 1.55 5.41 -2.50
C TYR A 131 0.43 5.99 -1.62
N ASP A 132 0.72 6.98 -0.79
CA ASP A 132 -0.30 7.67 0.01
C ASP A 132 -1.05 8.69 -0.86
N ILE A 133 -0.34 9.32 -1.81
CA ILE A 133 -0.91 10.28 -2.75
C ILE A 133 -1.49 9.64 -4.03
N SER A 134 -1.23 8.35 -4.29
CA SER A 134 -1.77 7.64 -5.47
C SER A 134 -3.30 7.51 -5.47
N CYS A 135 -3.95 7.97 -4.40
CA CYS A 135 -5.39 8.02 -4.24
C CYS A 135 -6.00 9.40 -4.45
N ILE A 136 -5.19 10.38 -4.82
CA ILE A 136 -5.66 11.66 -5.32
C ILE A 136 -6.11 11.43 -6.77
N PRO A 137 -7.33 11.87 -7.16
CA PRO A 137 -7.75 11.85 -8.55
C PRO A 137 -6.64 12.45 -9.42
N TRP A 138 -6.38 11.87 -10.60
CA TRP A 138 -5.34 12.28 -11.56
C TRP A 138 -3.90 11.78 -11.31
N PHE A 139 -3.64 11.07 -10.20
CA PHE A 139 -2.37 10.38 -9.94
C PHE A 139 -2.57 8.86 -9.90
N ASP A 140 -2.90 8.26 -11.06
CA ASP A 140 -2.96 6.80 -11.22
C ASP A 140 -1.57 6.30 -11.65
N ILE A 141 -0.82 5.68 -10.72
CA ILE A 141 0.60 5.31 -10.90
C ILE A 141 0.87 3.86 -10.51
#